data_AF-A0A962LV25-F1
#
_entry.id   AF-A0A962LV25-F1
#
_cell.length_a   1.000
_cell.length_b   1.000
_cell.length_c   1.000
_cell.angle_alpha   90.00
_cell.angle_beta   90.00
_cell.angle_gamma   90.00
#
_symmetry.space_group_name_H-M   'P 1'
#
loop_
_entity.id
_entity.type
_entity.pdbx_description
1 polymer ?
#
loop_
_entity_poly.entity_id
_entity_poly.type
_entity_poly.pdbx_seq_one_letter_code
_entity_poly.pdbx_strand_id
1 'polypeptide(L)'
;VGDKPVHLIEVGPAHTRGDVLVHSPKDRTVFTGDILFIEGTPIMWQGPVANWIKACRLIEAMDVDHIVPGHGPITDKKGVAAVRQYLEYVRDQARARFDAGMNAFDAARDIELREYSAWSDPERIAVNVDSLYREFAGESVPTDIFELFTRMAELAGFGSAGTPPAQSS
;
A
#
# COMPACT_ATOMS: atom_id res chain seq x y z
N VAL A 1 23.39 -11.54 13.70
CA VAL A 1 23.90 -10.26 14.26
C VAL A 1 24.35 -10.55 15.67
N GLY A 2 25.65 -10.45 15.95
CA GLY A 2 26.23 -11.17 17.09
C GLY A 2 25.97 -12.68 16.95
N ASP A 3 25.50 -13.32 18.01
CA ASP A 3 25.15 -14.74 18.09
C ASP A 3 23.68 -15.06 17.72
N LYS A 4 22.90 -14.05 17.33
CA LYS A 4 21.50 -14.23 16.93
C LYS A 4 21.38 -14.53 15.43
N PRO A 5 20.76 -15.67 15.03
CA PRO A 5 20.42 -15.92 13.64
C PRO A 5 19.34 -14.92 13.20
N VAL A 6 19.52 -14.34 12.02
CA VAL A 6 18.58 -13.42 11.40
C VAL A 6 18.41 -13.86 9.96
N HIS A 7 17.16 -14.02 9.53
CA HIS A 7 16.82 -14.39 8.17
C HIS A 7 16.30 -13.15 7.44
N LEU A 8 16.92 -12.84 6.30
CA LEU A 8 16.44 -11.85 5.36
C LEU A 8 15.62 -12.57 4.29
N ILE A 9 14.36 -12.15 4.12
CA ILE A 9 13.44 -12.77 3.19
C ILE A 9 12.95 -11.70 2.23
N GLU A 10 13.43 -11.76 0.99
CA GLU A 10 12.94 -10.88 -0.08
C GLU A 10 11.49 -11.22 -0.42
N VAL A 11 10.65 -10.20 -0.39
CA VAL A 11 9.22 -10.27 -0.73
C VAL A 11 8.81 -9.24 -1.77
N GLY A 12 9.77 -8.39 -2.19
CA GLY A 12 9.59 -7.42 -3.26
C GLY A 12 9.54 -8.04 -4.66
N PRO A 13 9.10 -7.27 -5.66
CA PRO A 13 8.54 -5.93 -5.51
C PRO A 13 7.11 -5.97 -4.94
N ALA A 14 6.78 -5.07 -4.01
CA ALA A 14 5.47 -4.90 -3.40
C ALA A 14 5.21 -3.41 -3.07
N HIS A 15 5.62 -2.93 -1.88
CA HIS A 15 5.60 -1.51 -1.55
C HIS A 15 6.70 -0.77 -2.31
N THR A 16 7.92 -1.32 -2.29
CA THR A 16 9.08 -0.87 -3.06
C THR A 16 9.58 -1.98 -3.99
N ARG A 17 10.69 -1.73 -4.70
CA ARG A 17 11.33 -2.74 -5.56
C ARG A 17 12.06 -3.82 -4.76
N GLY A 18 12.47 -3.52 -3.54
CA GLY A 18 13.39 -4.33 -2.75
C GLY A 18 12.88 -4.59 -1.34
N ASP A 19 11.59 -4.91 -1.19
CA ASP A 19 11.00 -5.19 0.12
C ASP A 19 11.58 -6.48 0.71
N VAL A 20 12.04 -6.39 1.96
CA VAL A 20 12.69 -7.48 2.69
C VAL A 20 12.10 -7.56 4.10
N LEU A 21 11.74 -8.77 4.51
CA LEU A 21 11.41 -9.07 5.91
C LEU A 21 12.68 -9.45 6.67
N VAL A 22 12.78 -9.01 7.92
CA VAL A 22 13.86 -9.40 8.84
C VAL A 22 13.26 -10.26 9.94
N HIS A 23 13.49 -11.57 9.89
CA HIS A 23 12.97 -12.52 10.88
C HIS A 23 14.08 -12.91 11.86
N SER A 24 13.80 -12.73 13.16
CA SER A 24 14.61 -13.24 14.28
C SER A 24 13.90 -14.43 14.92
N PRO A 25 14.27 -15.69 14.60
CA PRO A 25 13.60 -16.88 15.13
C PRO A 25 13.77 -17.03 16.64
N LYS A 26 14.95 -16.69 17.17
CA LYS A 26 15.22 -16.76 18.62
C LYS A 26 14.30 -15.82 19.41
N ASP A 27 14.01 -14.65 18.85
CA ASP A 27 13.15 -13.64 19.47
C ASP A 27 11.68 -13.79 19.03
N ARG A 28 11.35 -14.80 18.21
CA ARG A 28 10.01 -15.02 17.63
C ARG A 28 9.41 -13.72 17.09
N THR A 29 10.23 -12.92 16.41
CA THR A 29 9.89 -11.57 15.96
C THR A 29 10.20 -11.40 14.49
N VAL A 30 9.29 -10.76 13.74
CA VAL A 30 9.54 -10.33 12.36
C VAL A 30 9.35 -8.82 12.22
N PHE A 31 10.33 -8.16 11.60
CA PHE A 31 10.24 -6.78 11.15
C PHE A 31 9.85 -6.80 9.67
N THR A 32 8.77 -6.10 9.33
CA THR A 32 8.16 -6.24 8.00
C THR A 32 8.48 -5.08 7.08
N GLY A 33 9.10 -4.01 7.60
CA GLY A 33 9.12 -2.72 6.94
C GLY A 33 7.71 -2.31 6.51
N ASP A 34 7.65 -1.58 5.41
CA ASP A 34 6.41 -1.02 4.87
C ASP A 34 5.54 -2.04 4.11
N ILE A 35 5.79 -3.34 4.27
CA ILE A 35 4.76 -4.35 3.95
C ILE A 35 3.55 -4.19 4.87
N LEU A 36 3.71 -3.65 6.09
CA LEU A 36 2.61 -3.41 7.00
C LEU A 36 2.54 -1.93 7.42
N PHE A 37 1.36 -1.37 7.19
CA PHE A 37 0.88 -0.11 7.78
C PHE A 37 -0.28 -0.49 8.70
N ILE A 38 -0.10 -0.40 10.01
CA ILE A 38 -1.13 -0.77 10.98
C ILE A 38 -1.93 0.47 11.36
N GLU A 39 -3.26 0.38 11.28
CA GLU A 39 -4.20 1.49 11.49
C GLU A 39 -4.04 2.66 10.49
N GLY A 40 -3.32 2.43 9.39
CA GLY A 40 -3.08 3.41 8.33
C GLY A 40 -3.18 2.77 6.95
N THR A 41 -3.61 3.55 5.98
CA THR A 41 -3.78 3.11 4.59
C THR A 41 -2.41 2.82 3.95
N PRO A 42 -2.12 1.56 3.53
CA PRO A 42 -0.90 1.25 2.80
C PRO A 42 -0.85 2.00 1.47
N ILE A 43 0.36 2.27 0.98
CA ILE A 43 0.58 2.98 -0.29
C ILE A 43 1.37 2.12 -1.28
N MET A 44 0.81 1.89 -2.46
CA MET A 44 1.37 1.02 -3.48
C MET A 44 2.14 1.81 -4.53
N TRP A 45 3.43 2.01 -4.29
CA TRP A 45 4.31 2.69 -5.25
C TRP A 45 4.81 1.80 -6.38
N GLN A 46 4.97 0.49 -6.14
CA GLN A 46 5.58 -0.43 -7.09
C GLN A 46 4.63 -1.53 -7.54
N GLY A 47 4.08 -2.32 -6.62
CA GLY A 47 3.34 -3.53 -6.96
C GLY A 47 4.24 -4.63 -7.56
N PRO A 48 3.65 -5.72 -8.09
CA PRO A 48 2.21 -5.94 -8.21
C PRO A 48 1.55 -6.25 -6.86
N VAL A 49 0.27 -5.94 -6.73
CA VAL A 49 -0.49 -6.16 -5.48
C VAL A 49 -0.46 -7.62 -5.03
N ALA A 50 -0.38 -8.56 -5.99
CA ALA A 50 -0.34 -9.98 -5.72
C ALA A 50 0.89 -10.40 -4.88
N ASN A 51 2.04 -9.75 -5.08
CA ASN A 51 3.24 -10.01 -4.29
C ASN A 51 3.07 -9.52 -2.85
N TRP A 52 2.45 -8.35 -2.67
CA TRP A 52 2.16 -7.81 -1.35
C TRP A 52 1.20 -8.71 -0.56
N ILE A 53 0.13 -9.19 -1.20
CA ILE A 53 -0.79 -10.17 -0.61
C ILE A 53 -0.04 -11.46 -0.22
N LYS A 54 0.86 -11.94 -1.09
CA LYS A 54 1.71 -13.12 -0.80
C LYS A 54 2.64 -12.87 0.39
N ALA A 55 3.22 -11.68 0.51
CA ALA A 55 4.05 -11.28 1.65
C ALA A 55 3.25 -11.31 2.96
N CYS A 56 2.02 -10.80 2.96
CA CYS A 56 1.13 -10.85 4.13
C CYS A 56 0.84 -12.31 4.53
N ARG A 57 0.48 -13.17 3.58
CA ARG A 57 0.25 -14.60 3.84
C ARG A 57 1.48 -15.32 4.37
N LEU A 58 2.67 -14.97 3.89
CA LEU A 58 3.93 -15.50 4.40
C LEU A 58 4.11 -15.14 5.87
N ILE A 59 3.89 -13.87 6.24
CA ILE A 59 3.98 -13.39 7.63
C ILE A 59 2.95 -14.09 8.53
N GLU A 60 1.70 -14.22 8.07
CA GLU A 60 0.63 -14.95 8.80
C GLU A 60 1.02 -16.40 9.11
N ALA A 61 1.78 -17.05 8.22
CA ALA A 61 2.24 -18.42 8.39
C ALA A 61 3.49 -18.57 9.28
N MET A 62 4.18 -17.48 9.64
CA MET A 62 5.37 -17.54 10.50
C MET A 62 5.02 -17.91 11.94
N ASP A 63 5.95 -18.59 12.60
CA ASP A 63 5.90 -18.89 14.03
C ASP A 63 6.57 -17.75 14.83
N VAL A 64 5.84 -16.64 14.98
CA VAL A 64 6.28 -15.41 15.64
C VAL A 64 5.22 -14.93 16.63
N ASP A 65 5.67 -14.32 17.72
CA ASP A 65 4.83 -13.69 18.75
C ASP A 65 4.70 -12.18 18.53
N HIS A 66 5.69 -11.57 17.86
CA HIS A 66 5.74 -10.13 17.61
C HIS A 66 5.93 -9.80 16.13
N ILE A 67 5.11 -8.90 15.61
CA ILE A 67 5.18 -8.40 14.24
C ILE A 67 5.38 -6.88 14.31
N VAL A 68 6.55 -6.42 13.89
CA VAL A 68 6.93 -5.00 13.93
C VAL A 68 6.72 -4.40 12.54
N PRO A 69 5.70 -3.55 12.34
CA PRO A 69 5.44 -2.92 11.06
C PRO A 69 6.41 -1.77 10.79
N GLY A 70 6.42 -1.26 9.55
CA GLY A 70 7.08 0.00 9.21
C GLY A 70 6.32 1.22 9.75
N HIS A 71 4.99 1.12 9.80
CA HIS A 71 4.11 2.15 10.34
C HIS A 71 3.04 1.59 11.28
N GLY A 72 2.71 2.36 12.32
CA GLY A 72 1.70 2.00 13.32
C GLY A 72 2.25 1.18 14.49
N PRO A 73 1.37 0.70 15.38
CA PRO A 73 1.77 -0.08 16.55
C PRO A 73 2.26 -1.49 16.19
N ILE A 74 3.09 -2.08 17.06
CA ILE A 74 3.41 -3.51 17.01
C ILE A 74 2.12 -4.31 17.00
N THR A 75 2.05 -5.33 16.15
CA THR A 75 0.81 -6.05 15.85
C THR A 75 0.96 -7.57 15.96
N ASP A 76 -0.14 -8.26 15.67
CA ASP A 76 -0.25 -9.70 15.56
C ASP A 76 -0.76 -10.12 14.16
N LYS A 77 -1.08 -11.41 14.00
CA LYS A 77 -1.58 -11.96 12.73
C LYS A 77 -2.90 -11.33 12.27
N LYS A 78 -3.69 -10.73 13.17
CA LYS A 78 -4.94 -10.03 12.80
C LYS A 78 -4.63 -8.72 12.11
N GLY A 79 -3.62 -7.98 12.56
CA GLY A 79 -3.18 -6.76 11.87
C GLY A 79 -2.68 -7.06 10.46
N VAL A 80 -1.90 -8.14 10.29
CA VAL A 80 -1.46 -8.61 8.97
C VAL A 80 -2.65 -8.96 8.08
N ALA A 81 -3.62 -9.71 8.62
CA ALA A 81 -4.82 -10.09 7.90
C ALA A 81 -5.65 -8.87 7.49
N ALA A 82 -5.74 -7.83 8.33
CA ALA A 82 -6.46 -6.61 8.02
C ALA A 82 -5.82 -5.86 6.83
N VAL A 83 -4.48 -5.74 6.81
CA VAL A 83 -3.75 -5.16 5.66
C VAL A 83 -3.96 -6.00 4.40
N ARG A 84 -3.86 -7.32 4.49
CA ARG A 84 -4.12 -8.22 3.35
C ARG A 84 -5.53 -8.06 2.80
N GLN A 85 -6.53 -8.03 3.67
CA GLN A 85 -7.94 -7.88 3.30
C GLN A 85 -8.19 -6.52 2.64
N TYR A 86 -7.56 -5.45 3.14
CA TYR A 86 -7.61 -4.15 2.50
C TYR A 86 -7.05 -4.19 1.07
N LEU A 87 -5.88 -4.82 0.86
CA LEU A 87 -5.28 -4.95 -0.47
C LEU A 87 -6.16 -5.75 -1.43
N GLU A 88 -6.73 -6.86 -0.96
CA GLU A 88 -7.69 -7.67 -1.72
C GLU A 88 -8.95 -6.86 -2.06
N TYR A 89 -9.50 -6.12 -1.09
CA TYR A 89 -10.68 -5.27 -1.27
C TYR A 89 -10.45 -4.19 -2.32
N VAL A 90 -9.39 -3.38 -2.18
CA VAL A 90 -9.12 -2.27 -3.11
C VAL A 90 -8.80 -2.81 -4.51
N ARG A 91 -8.08 -3.92 -4.63
CA ARG A 91 -7.86 -4.59 -5.93
C ARG A 91 -9.19 -4.95 -6.59
N ASP A 92 -10.10 -5.59 -5.87
CA ASP A 92 -11.35 -6.08 -6.43
C ASP A 92 -12.30 -4.92 -6.77
N GLN A 93 -12.36 -3.89 -5.93
CA GLN A 93 -13.12 -2.67 -6.20
C GLN A 93 -12.56 -1.89 -7.40
N ALA A 94 -11.25 -1.73 -7.50
CA ALA A 94 -10.60 -1.08 -8.63
C ALA A 94 -10.80 -1.87 -9.93
N ARG A 95 -10.70 -3.20 -9.88
CA ARG A 95 -10.94 -4.09 -11.03
C ARG A 95 -12.34 -3.89 -11.61
N ALA A 96 -13.36 -3.90 -10.76
CA ALA A 96 -14.74 -3.71 -11.21
C ALA A 96 -14.94 -2.38 -11.96
N ARG A 97 -14.28 -1.31 -11.51
CA ARG A 97 -14.37 0.03 -12.12
C ARG A 97 -13.54 0.16 -13.39
N PHE A 98 -12.36 -0.48 -13.41
CA PHE A 98 -11.53 -0.58 -14.59
C PHE A 98 -12.27 -1.29 -15.72
N ASP A 99 -12.88 -2.45 -15.41
CA ASP A 99 -13.64 -3.24 -16.38
C ASP A 99 -14.90 -2.50 -16.87
N ALA A 100 -15.42 -1.55 -16.07
CA ALA A 100 -16.50 -0.64 -16.44
C ALA A 100 -16.03 0.60 -17.25
N GLY A 101 -14.73 0.75 -17.52
CA GLY A 101 -14.16 1.86 -18.30
C GLY A 101 -14.05 3.18 -17.53
N MET A 102 -14.24 3.19 -16.21
CA MET A 102 -14.04 4.37 -15.37
C MET A 102 -12.54 4.65 -15.25
N ASN A 103 -12.11 5.92 -15.32
CA ASN A 103 -10.68 6.25 -15.13
C ASN A 103 -10.23 6.08 -13.67
N ALA A 104 -8.92 5.95 -13.46
CA ALA A 104 -8.34 5.63 -12.15
C ALA A 104 -8.72 6.61 -11.03
N PHE A 105 -8.75 7.92 -11.33
CA PHE A 105 -8.99 8.91 -10.28
C PHE A 105 -10.47 9.00 -9.90
N ASP A 106 -11.37 8.89 -10.88
CA ASP A 106 -12.80 8.77 -10.58
C ASP A 106 -13.11 7.48 -9.83
N ALA A 107 -12.43 6.38 -10.16
CA ALA A 107 -12.54 5.14 -9.40
C ALA A 107 -12.04 5.29 -7.96
N ALA A 108 -10.94 6.00 -7.73
CA ALA A 108 -10.45 6.27 -6.38
C ALA A 108 -11.45 7.09 -5.53
N ARG A 109 -12.22 7.98 -6.16
CA ARG A 109 -13.30 8.75 -5.51
C ARG A 109 -14.55 7.91 -5.23
N ASP A 110 -14.87 7.02 -6.15
CA ASP A 110 -16.09 6.20 -6.08
C ASP A 110 -15.99 5.05 -5.08
N ILE A 111 -14.78 4.57 -4.77
CA ILE A 111 -14.58 3.46 -3.83
C ILE A 111 -14.88 3.90 -2.39
N GLU A 112 -15.93 3.32 -1.80
CA GLU A 112 -16.22 3.44 -0.38
C GLU A 112 -15.23 2.60 0.46
N LEU A 113 -14.49 3.23 1.36
CA LEU A 113 -13.49 2.54 2.20
C LEU A 113 -14.10 1.70 3.33
N ARG A 114 -15.40 1.82 3.62
CA ARG A 114 -16.11 1.05 4.66
C ARG A 114 -15.36 1.12 6.01
N GLU A 115 -15.08 -0.01 6.65
CA GLU A 115 -14.32 -0.08 7.90
C GLU A 115 -12.91 0.54 7.81
N TYR A 116 -12.30 0.59 6.63
CA TYR A 116 -10.99 1.18 6.41
C TYR A 116 -11.02 2.71 6.40
N SER A 117 -12.21 3.34 6.38
CA SER A 117 -12.31 4.80 6.53
C SER A 117 -11.85 5.30 7.90
N ALA A 118 -11.73 4.40 8.88
CA ALA A 118 -11.18 4.70 10.19
C ALA A 118 -9.64 4.72 10.23
N TRP A 119 -8.97 4.25 9.16
CA TRP A 119 -7.52 4.26 9.07
C TRP A 119 -6.98 5.65 8.69
N SER A 120 -5.74 5.92 9.06
CA SER A 120 -5.06 7.15 8.64
C SER A 120 -4.84 7.20 7.13
N ASP A 121 -4.69 8.42 6.62
CA ASP A 121 -4.27 8.73 5.25
C ASP A 121 -5.14 8.05 4.16
N PRO A 122 -6.50 8.11 4.25
CA PRO A 122 -7.38 7.44 3.28
C PRO A 122 -7.19 7.94 1.85
N GLU A 123 -6.68 9.16 1.67
CA GLU A 123 -6.37 9.74 0.36
C GLU A 123 -5.35 8.94 -0.45
N ARG A 124 -4.54 8.09 0.20
CA ARG A 124 -3.59 7.18 -0.48
C ARG A 124 -4.28 6.18 -1.40
N ILE A 125 -5.60 6.02 -1.31
CA ILE A 125 -6.39 5.26 -2.29
C ILE A 125 -6.17 5.77 -3.73
N ALA A 126 -5.90 7.06 -3.93
CA ALA A 126 -5.57 7.61 -5.24
C ALA A 126 -4.36 6.92 -5.87
N VAL A 127 -3.30 6.70 -5.08
CA VAL A 127 -2.07 6.03 -5.54
C VAL A 127 -2.31 4.54 -5.71
N ASN A 128 -3.04 3.92 -4.79
CA ASN A 128 -3.32 2.48 -4.85
C ASN A 128 -4.12 2.11 -6.10
N VAL A 129 -5.19 2.85 -6.39
CA VAL A 129 -6.04 2.60 -7.56
C VAL A 129 -5.29 2.90 -8.85
N ASP A 130 -4.53 3.99 -8.91
CA ASP A 130 -3.70 4.31 -10.08
C ASP A 130 -2.65 3.22 -10.37
N SER A 131 -1.96 2.73 -9.35
CA SER A 131 -1.01 1.62 -9.49
C SER A 131 -1.68 0.32 -9.96
N LEU A 132 -2.86 -0.01 -9.41
CA LEU A 132 -3.64 -1.16 -9.84
C LEU A 132 -4.10 -1.02 -11.29
N TYR A 133 -4.55 0.16 -11.70
CA TYR A 133 -4.98 0.44 -13.07
C TYR A 133 -3.85 0.22 -14.08
N ARG A 134 -2.63 0.69 -13.77
CA ARG A 134 -1.44 0.40 -14.58
C ARG A 134 -1.14 -1.08 -14.63
N GLU A 135 -1.17 -1.77 -13.49
CA GLU A 135 -0.98 -3.24 -13.43
C GLU A 135 -2.00 -3.95 -14.33
N PHE A 136 -3.27 -3.51 -14.30
CA PHE A 136 -4.35 -4.09 -15.08
C PHE A 136 -4.23 -3.85 -16.59
N ALA A 137 -3.71 -2.69 -16.98
CA ALA A 137 -3.43 -2.32 -18.37
C ALA A 137 -2.11 -2.92 -18.90
N GLY A 138 -1.27 -3.50 -18.03
CA GLY A 138 0.07 -3.97 -18.39
C GLY A 138 1.08 -2.84 -18.61
N GLU A 139 0.83 -1.67 -18.02
CA GLU A 139 1.67 -0.48 -18.14
C GLU A 139 2.77 -0.47 -17.07
N SER A 140 4.01 -0.22 -17.48
CA SER A 140 5.18 -0.21 -16.60
C SER A 140 5.71 1.18 -16.28
N VAL A 141 5.21 2.22 -16.96
CA VAL A 141 5.62 3.61 -16.75
C VAL A 141 4.83 4.16 -15.56
N PRO A 142 5.48 4.59 -14.46
CA PRO A 142 4.78 5.19 -13.34
C PRO A 142 4.14 6.51 -13.73
N THR A 143 2.98 6.79 -13.16
CA THR A 143 2.34 8.11 -13.17
C THR A 143 3.27 9.09 -12.47
N ASP A 144 3.30 10.34 -12.94
CA ASP A 144 4.13 11.37 -12.34
C ASP A 144 3.80 11.54 -10.84
N ILE A 145 4.85 11.64 -10.03
CA ILE A 145 4.68 11.67 -8.58
C ILE A 145 3.97 12.93 -8.09
N PHE A 146 4.14 14.07 -8.77
CA PHE A 146 3.42 15.30 -8.41
C PHE A 146 1.94 15.18 -8.75
N GLU A 147 1.61 14.56 -9.88
CA GLU A 147 0.22 14.26 -10.21
C GLU A 147 -0.44 13.39 -9.14
N LEU A 148 0.25 12.34 -8.68
CA LEU A 148 -0.24 11.49 -7.60
C LEU A 148 -0.43 12.26 -6.28
N PHE A 149 0.51 13.13 -5.92
CA PHE A 149 0.36 14.00 -4.75
C PHE A 149 -0.80 14.99 -4.90
N THR A 150 -1.02 15.56 -6.09
CA THR A 150 -2.16 16.44 -6.36
C THR A 150 -3.49 15.70 -6.17
N ARG A 151 -3.60 14.48 -6.70
CA ARG A 151 -4.79 13.64 -6.53
C ARG A 151 -5.05 13.30 -5.06
N MET A 152 -4.02 12.97 -4.29
CA MET A 152 -4.14 12.75 -2.83
C MET A 152 -4.59 14.01 -2.10
N ALA A 153 -3.99 15.17 -2.40
CA ALA A 153 -4.36 16.45 -1.79
C ALA A 153 -5.85 16.77 -2.04
N GLU A 154 -6.33 16.54 -3.25
CA GLU A 154 -7.72 16.75 -3.61
C GLU A 154 -8.68 15.82 -2.86
N LEU A 155 -8.34 14.52 -2.71
CA LEU A 155 -9.13 13.59 -1.87
C LEU A 155 -9.11 13.96 -0.39
N ALA A 156 -8.01 14.54 0.11
CA ALA A 156 -7.90 15.05 1.47
C ALA A 156 -8.66 16.38 1.69
N GLY A 157 -9.33 16.92 0.67
CA GLY A 157 -10.11 18.15 0.74
C GLY A 157 -9.32 19.43 0.46
N PHE A 158 -8.06 19.33 0.06
CA PHE A 158 -7.26 20.45 -0.44
C PHE A 158 -7.49 20.59 -1.94
N GLY A 159 -8.58 21.25 -2.33
CA GLY A 159 -8.87 21.57 -3.72
C GLY A 159 -7.78 22.44 -4.36
N SER A 160 -7.59 22.31 -5.68
CA SER A 160 -6.53 22.96 -6.46
C SER A 160 -6.33 24.43 -6.11
N ALA A 161 -5.23 24.76 -5.41
CA ALA A 161 -4.72 26.12 -5.45
C ALA A 161 -4.47 26.47 -6.91
N GLY A 162 -5.09 27.55 -7.37
CA GLY A 162 -5.11 27.93 -8.78
C GLY A 162 -3.73 27.99 -9.42
N THR A 163 -3.72 27.78 -10.74
CA THR A 163 -2.63 28.08 -11.66
C THR A 163 -1.83 29.30 -11.18
N PRO A 164 -0.50 29.20 -10.96
CA PRO A 164 0.30 30.37 -10.68
C PRO A 164 0.13 31.36 -11.85
N PRO A 165 -0.02 32.67 -11.59
CA PRO A 165 -0.14 33.65 -12.66
C PRO A 165 1.08 33.51 -13.58
N ALA A 166 0.81 33.45 -14.89
CA ALA A 166 1.85 33.45 -15.90
C ALA A 166 2.79 34.63 -15.63
N GLN A 167 4.08 34.34 -15.45
CA GLN A 167 5.10 35.38 -15.37
C GLN A 167 5.13 36.08 -16.73
N SER A 168 4.61 37.31 -16.78
CA SER A 168 4.80 38.19 -17.92
C SER A 168 6.28 38.57 -18.00
N SER A 169 6.86 38.35 -19.18
CA SER A 169 8.21 38.75 -19.57
C SER A 169 8.43 40.26 -19.50
#